data_AF-A0A2N2VMK3-F1
#
_entry.id   AF-A0A2N2VMK3-F1
#
_cell.length_a   1.000
_cell.length_b   1.000
_cell.length_c   1.000
_cell.angle_alpha   90.00
_cell.angle_beta   90.00
_cell.angle_gamma   90.00
#
_symmetry.space_group_name_H-M   'P 1'
#
loop_
_entity.id
_entity.type
_entity.pdbx_description
1 polymer ?
#
loop_
_entity_poly.entity_id
_entity_poly.type
_entity_poly.pdbx_seq_one_letter_code
_entity_poly.pdbx_strand_id
1 'polypeptide(L)'
;MALLKPSRDEELTHLKRKCIRQYAGGSWINFSLGKSNTGTAWLDEDRPIPLITAKAICLLQQLGDGLSKQRSDNRKIKDNLFYLPKFDGMSALGAKDSLLTQHLDIFCDFVNLPPDEEGRRWYVRIHEMRKWFLLLLFWSGRFDVLDAMRWIAGHTDAEHVYAYIEHEFPGEELPQLEAEYSIDRIYRREQERKINNNVPNSKDGIDALYDIVLKHFNVASLTMVPESEWADFVLSLRKDEKFHLEPHTVYAENNHDVIGVNISFVMHETE
;
A
#
# COMPACT_ATOMS: atom_id res chain seq x y z
N MET A 1 13.36 5.39 5.93
CA MET A 1 12.94 4.02 5.55
C MET A 1 11.42 3.89 5.58
N ALA A 2 10.77 4.14 6.72
CA ALA A 2 9.31 4.03 6.90
C ALA A 2 8.45 4.88 5.93
N LEU A 3 8.98 5.98 5.41
CA LEU A 3 8.30 6.83 4.42
C LEU A 3 8.29 6.25 3.00
N LEU A 4 9.25 5.37 2.67
CA LEU A 4 9.49 4.88 1.30
C LEU A 4 9.27 3.37 1.16
N LYS A 5 8.94 2.70 2.26
CA LYS A 5 8.41 1.35 2.35
C LYS A 5 7.42 1.36 3.53
N PRO A 6 6.21 0.81 3.39
CA PRO A 6 5.22 0.76 4.46
C PRO A 6 5.60 -0.33 5.48
N SER A 7 6.71 -0.18 6.20
CA SER A 7 7.15 -1.12 7.23
C SER A 7 6.39 -0.93 8.54
N ARG A 8 6.19 -2.00 9.32
CA ARG A 8 5.72 -1.89 10.73
C ARG A 8 6.86 -1.54 11.67
N ASP A 9 6.54 -1.01 12.84
CA ASP A 9 7.50 -0.75 13.92
C ASP A 9 8.32 -2.01 14.24
N GLU A 10 7.63 -3.12 14.50
CA GLU A 10 8.23 -4.41 14.81
C GLU A 10 9.17 -4.92 13.69
N GLU A 11 8.82 -4.69 12.42
CA GLU A 11 9.66 -5.08 11.27
C GLU A 11 10.96 -4.27 11.25
N LEU A 12 10.89 -2.97 11.55
CA LEU A 12 12.05 -2.09 11.59
C LEU A 12 12.98 -2.42 12.76
N THR A 13 12.44 -2.76 13.94
CA THR A 13 13.27 -3.09 15.10
C THR A 13 14.00 -4.43 14.96
N HIS A 14 13.41 -5.39 14.25
CA HIS A 14 14.01 -6.72 14.04
C HIS A 14 14.88 -6.80 12.79
N LEU A 15 14.94 -5.73 12.00
CA LEU A 15 15.69 -5.68 10.76
C LEU A 15 17.17 -5.96 10.98
N LYS A 16 17.69 -6.96 10.26
CA LYS A 16 19.09 -7.35 10.34
C LYS A 16 19.99 -6.34 9.63
N ARG A 17 21.26 -6.29 10.07
CA ARG A 17 22.26 -5.41 9.49
C ARG A 17 22.43 -5.69 8.00
N LYS A 18 22.65 -6.95 7.62
CA LYS A 18 22.77 -7.37 6.22
C LYS A 18 21.40 -7.65 5.57
N CYS A 19 20.52 -6.66 5.56
CA CYS A 19 19.17 -6.77 5.01
C CYS A 19 19.04 -6.37 3.54
N ILE A 20 20.06 -5.80 2.89
CA ILE A 20 19.95 -5.43 1.47
C ILE A 20 20.32 -6.61 0.58
N ARG A 21 19.48 -6.87 -0.42
CA ARG A 21 19.77 -7.72 -1.58
C ARG A 21 19.76 -6.88 -2.85
N GLN A 22 20.73 -7.10 -3.72
CA GLN A 22 20.87 -6.35 -4.97
C GLN A 22 20.69 -7.32 -6.13
N TYR A 23 19.71 -7.03 -6.97
CA TYR A 23 19.41 -7.82 -8.18
C TYR A 23 19.60 -6.93 -9.41
N ALA A 24 19.70 -7.53 -10.60
CA ALA A 24 19.98 -6.83 -11.85
C ALA A 24 19.00 -5.69 -12.20
N GLY A 25 17.82 -5.65 -11.56
CA GLY A 25 16.78 -4.64 -11.75
C GLY A 25 16.50 -3.71 -10.57
N GLY A 26 17.23 -3.80 -9.43
CA GLY A 26 16.98 -2.89 -8.31
C GLY A 26 17.53 -3.33 -6.95
N SER A 27 17.27 -2.51 -5.94
CA SER A 27 17.59 -2.78 -4.55
C SER A 27 16.38 -3.32 -3.80
N TRP A 28 16.61 -4.36 -2.99
CA TRP A 28 15.58 -5.06 -2.23
C TRP A 28 15.98 -5.12 -0.77
N ILE A 29 14.98 -5.11 0.10
CA ILE A 29 15.14 -5.27 1.54
C ILE A 29 14.54 -6.61 1.96
N ASN A 30 15.33 -7.40 2.67
CA ASN A 30 14.94 -8.64 3.32
C ASN A 30 14.55 -8.35 4.77
N PHE A 31 13.36 -8.78 5.17
CA PHE A 31 12.85 -8.61 6.53
C PHE A 31 11.95 -9.79 6.91
N SER A 32 11.80 -10.02 8.20
CA SER A 32 10.92 -11.05 8.74
C SER A 32 9.54 -10.44 9.00
N LEU A 33 8.49 -11.01 8.41
CA LEU A 33 7.12 -10.56 8.61
C LEU A 33 6.60 -10.99 9.98
N GLY A 34 6.17 -10.01 10.78
CA GLY A 34 5.45 -10.24 12.03
C GLY A 34 3.96 -10.48 11.78
N LYS A 35 3.44 -11.57 12.35
CA LYS A 35 2.02 -11.98 12.32
C LYS A 35 1.45 -12.23 10.92
N SER A 36 2.08 -13.11 10.14
CA SER A 36 1.38 -13.89 9.12
C SER A 36 1.26 -15.33 9.59
N ASN A 37 0.03 -15.72 9.94
CA ASN A 37 -0.48 -17.06 10.25
C ASN A 37 -0.38 -17.58 11.69
N THR A 38 -1.47 -18.28 12.01
CA THR A 38 -1.74 -19.19 13.13
C THR A 38 -0.72 -20.35 13.20
N GLY A 39 0.55 -20.03 13.41
CA GLY A 39 1.63 -20.99 13.50
C GLY A 39 3.00 -20.31 13.44
N THR A 40 3.52 -19.93 14.60
CA THR A 40 4.92 -19.74 15.07
C THR A 40 6.14 -19.62 14.11
N ALA A 41 6.01 -19.34 12.81
CA ALA A 41 7.13 -19.20 11.89
C ALA A 41 7.18 -17.80 11.27
N TRP A 42 8.27 -17.09 11.52
CA TRP A 42 8.62 -15.86 10.83
C TRP A 42 8.99 -16.21 9.38
N LEU A 43 8.30 -15.61 8.40
CA LEU A 43 8.68 -15.72 7.00
C LEU A 43 9.62 -14.57 6.64
N ASP A 44 10.80 -14.93 6.13
CA ASP A 44 11.74 -13.98 5.56
C ASP A 44 11.33 -13.66 4.13
N GLU A 45 11.02 -12.40 3.88
CA GLU A 45 10.54 -11.94 2.58
C GLU A 45 11.36 -10.76 2.06
N ASP A 46 11.41 -10.64 0.73
CA ASP A 46 12.07 -9.56 0.03
C ASP A 46 11.04 -8.57 -0.52
N ARG A 47 11.32 -7.27 -0.37
CA ARG A 47 10.53 -6.19 -0.99
C ARG A 47 11.42 -5.16 -1.69
N PRO A 48 10.97 -4.59 -2.81
CA PRO A 48 11.74 -3.57 -3.51
C PRO A 48 11.82 -2.30 -2.67
N ILE A 49 12.96 -1.61 -2.75
CA ILE A 49 13.16 -0.31 -2.12
C ILE A 49 13.80 0.67 -3.12
N PRO A 50 13.45 1.98 -3.04
CA PRO A 50 14.13 2.99 -3.83
C PRO A 50 15.64 3.06 -3.53
N LEU A 51 16.43 3.47 -4.52
CA LEU A 51 17.88 3.60 -4.38
C LEU A 51 18.29 4.51 -3.22
N ILE A 52 17.54 5.59 -2.97
CA ILE A 52 17.80 6.50 -1.85
C ILE A 52 17.67 5.78 -0.49
N THR A 53 16.66 4.91 -0.36
CA THR A 53 16.48 4.07 0.84
C THR A 53 17.63 3.08 0.96
N ALA A 54 18.03 2.43 -0.13
CA ALA A 54 19.15 1.49 -0.13
C ALA A 54 20.46 2.17 0.31
N LYS A 55 20.76 3.36 -0.23
CA LYS A 55 21.92 4.17 0.18
C LYS A 55 21.87 4.50 1.67
N ALA A 56 20.72 4.92 2.19
CA ALA A 56 20.58 5.22 3.62
C ALA A 56 20.84 3.99 4.50
N ILE A 57 20.37 2.80 4.09
CA ILE A 57 20.65 1.55 4.80
C ILE A 57 22.14 1.20 4.72
N CYS A 58 22.79 1.34 3.56
CA CYS A 58 24.23 1.09 3.43
C CYS A 58 25.06 1.97 4.36
N LEU A 59 24.69 3.25 4.51
CA LEU A 59 25.35 4.16 5.46
C LEU A 59 25.18 3.67 6.91
N LEU A 60 23.97 3.23 7.28
CA LEU A 60 23.72 2.65 8.61
C LEU A 60 24.50 1.34 8.84
N GLN A 61 24.63 0.50 7.81
CA GLN A 61 25.44 -0.73 7.86
C GLN A 61 26.92 -0.40 8.11
N GLN A 62 27.49 0.55 7.36
CA GLN A 62 28.87 1.00 7.51
C GLN A 62 29.12 1.58 8.91
N LEU A 63 28.19 2.41 9.41
CA LEU A 63 28.25 2.95 10.76
C LEU A 63 28.23 1.83 11.81
N GLY A 64 27.29 0.89 11.70
CA GLY A 64 27.17 -0.24 12.61
C GLY A 64 28.40 -1.15 12.61
N ASP A 65 29.01 -1.38 11.45
CA ASP A 65 30.24 -2.16 11.31
C ASP A 65 31.44 -1.46 11.94
N GLY A 66 31.57 -0.14 11.74
CA GLY A 66 32.59 0.67 12.41
C GLY A 66 32.46 0.60 13.93
N LEU A 67 31.25 0.80 14.45
CA LEU A 67 30.97 0.75 15.89
C LEU A 67 31.17 -0.65 16.47
N SER A 68 30.80 -1.70 15.74
CA SER A 68 31.00 -3.09 16.17
C SER A 68 32.47 -3.47 16.24
N LYS A 69 33.29 -3.02 15.27
CA LYS A 69 34.74 -3.29 15.24
C LYS A 69 35.46 -2.58 16.38
N GLN A 70 35.09 -1.34 16.69
CA GLN A 70 35.75 -0.55 17.74
C GLN A 70 35.42 -1.03 19.16
N ARG A 71 34.21 -1.58 19.37
CA ARG A 71 33.73 -1.93 20.73
C ARG A 71 33.83 -3.41 21.11
N SER A 72 34.22 -4.30 20.19
CA SER A 72 34.27 -5.76 20.43
C SER A 72 33.00 -6.30 21.12
N ASP A 73 31.83 -5.75 20.74
CA ASP A 73 30.56 -6.10 21.38
C ASP A 73 30.13 -7.49 20.90
N ASN A 74 30.00 -8.44 21.84
CA ASN A 74 29.60 -9.82 21.57
C ASN A 74 28.08 -10.05 21.69
N ARG A 75 27.29 -9.00 21.96
CA ARG A 75 25.82 -9.13 22.07
C ARG A 75 25.19 -9.32 20.68
N LYS A 76 24.12 -10.13 20.62
CA LYS A 76 23.29 -10.35 19.41
C LYS A 76 22.72 -9.06 18.80
N ILE A 77 22.66 -7.99 19.59
CA ILE A 77 22.20 -6.66 19.19
C ILE A 77 23.07 -6.06 18.06
N LYS A 78 24.34 -6.47 17.97
CA LYS A 78 25.23 -6.05 16.88
C LYS A 78 24.68 -6.45 15.51
N ASP A 79 23.90 -7.52 15.41
CA ASP A 79 23.41 -8.01 14.13
C ASP A 79 22.18 -7.23 13.62
N ASN A 80 21.64 -6.29 14.40
CA ASN A 80 20.53 -5.42 13.99
C ASN A 80 21.04 -4.23 13.16
N LEU A 81 20.21 -3.73 12.25
CA LEU A 81 20.52 -2.54 11.45
C LEU A 81 20.64 -1.30 12.35
N PHE A 82 19.67 -1.09 13.23
CA PHE A 82 19.69 0.00 14.21
C PHE A 82 20.51 -0.39 15.42
N TYR A 83 21.83 -0.39 15.23
CA TYR A 83 22.83 -0.52 16.27
C TYR A 83 23.40 0.87 16.59
N LEU A 84 22.81 1.54 17.58
CA LEU A 84 23.08 2.95 17.85
C LEU A 84 24.03 3.13 19.04
N PRO A 85 24.97 4.08 19.00
CA PRO A 85 25.81 4.38 20.16
C PRO A 85 24.97 5.04 21.27
N LYS A 86 25.27 4.74 22.54
CA LYS A 86 24.79 5.54 23.66
C LYS A 86 25.53 6.87 23.74
N PHE A 87 24.90 7.86 24.38
CA PHE A 87 25.50 9.15 24.72
C PHE A 87 26.78 9.01 25.55
N ASP A 88 26.87 7.98 26.40
CA ASP A 88 28.07 7.70 27.19
C ASP A 88 29.27 7.26 26.33
N GLY A 89 29.06 6.89 25.08
CA GLY A 89 30.11 6.37 24.20
C GLY A 89 30.66 5.00 24.61
N MET A 90 30.16 4.38 25.67
CA MET A 90 30.69 3.15 26.26
C MET A 90 29.92 1.91 25.82
N SER A 91 28.67 2.06 25.36
CA SER A 91 27.88 0.93 24.88
C SER A 91 26.95 1.30 23.72
N ALA A 92 26.34 0.29 23.11
CA ALA A 92 25.32 0.47 22.08
C ALA A 92 23.93 0.05 22.57
N LEU A 93 22.92 0.71 22.00
CA LEU A 93 21.50 0.42 22.14
C LEU A 93 21.03 -0.44 20.97
N GLY A 94 20.15 -1.39 21.28
CA GLY A 94 19.39 -2.10 20.27
C GLY A 94 18.14 -1.34 19.88
N ALA A 95 17.67 -1.59 18.66
CA ALA A 95 16.41 -1.08 18.17
C ALA A 95 15.26 -1.43 19.13
N LYS A 96 14.50 -0.40 19.53
CA LYS A 96 13.25 -0.49 20.27
C LYS A 96 12.31 0.57 19.73
N ASP A 97 11.00 0.32 19.75
CA ASP A 97 10.01 1.25 19.21
C ASP A 97 10.11 2.63 19.89
N SER A 98 10.23 2.65 21.22
CA SER A 98 10.39 3.89 21.99
C SER A 98 11.67 4.65 21.63
N LEU A 99 12.76 3.93 21.33
CA LEU A 99 14.03 4.53 20.92
C LEU A 99 13.93 5.15 19.53
N LEU A 100 13.30 4.45 18.58
CA LEU A 100 13.06 4.98 17.23
C LEU A 100 12.15 6.21 17.28
N THR A 101 11.09 6.15 18.07
CA THR A 101 10.15 7.25 18.30
C THR A 101 10.87 8.47 18.88
N GLN A 102 11.70 8.29 19.91
CA GLN A 102 12.49 9.37 20.51
C GLN A 102 13.44 10.01 19.51
N HIS A 103 14.11 9.23 18.66
CA HIS A 103 15.00 9.79 17.63
C HIS A 103 14.23 10.55 16.54
N LEU A 104 13.00 10.13 16.22
CA LEU A 104 12.11 10.89 15.35
C LEU A 104 11.69 12.22 16.00
N ASP A 105 11.41 12.23 17.30
CA ASP A 105 11.07 13.46 18.03
C ASP A 105 12.24 14.47 17.98
N ILE A 106 13.44 14.00 18.30
CA ILE A 106 14.66 14.82 18.23
C ILE A 106 14.87 15.35 16.81
N PHE A 107 14.62 14.55 15.79
CA PHE A 107 14.72 14.98 14.40
C PHE A 107 13.68 16.06 14.07
N CYS A 108 12.42 15.90 14.50
CA CYS A 108 11.36 16.88 14.30
C CYS A 108 11.67 18.21 15.00
N ASP A 109 12.22 18.16 16.22
CA ASP A 109 12.68 19.35 16.95
C ASP A 109 13.87 20.01 16.25
N PHE A 110 14.81 19.22 15.71
CA PHE A 110 15.98 19.72 15.00
C PHE A 110 15.61 20.45 13.70
N VAL A 111 14.68 19.91 12.91
CA VAL A 111 14.19 20.58 11.70
C VAL A 111 13.17 21.68 11.99
N ASN A 112 12.77 21.83 13.26
CA ASN A 112 11.82 22.82 13.74
C ASN A 112 10.51 22.83 12.94
N LEU A 113 9.82 21.68 12.94
CA LEU A 113 8.50 21.57 12.31
C LEU A 113 7.54 22.66 12.82
N PRO A 114 6.73 23.27 11.93
CA PRO A 114 5.83 24.35 12.31
C PRO A 114 4.80 23.84 13.34
N PRO A 115 4.49 24.65 14.38
CA PRO A 115 3.41 24.32 15.29
C PRO A 115 2.05 24.46 14.60
N ASP A 116 1.05 23.75 15.12
CA ASP A 116 -0.34 23.90 14.74
C ASP A 116 -0.94 25.22 15.26
N GLU A 117 -2.22 25.46 14.95
CA GLU A 117 -2.95 26.67 15.37
C GLU A 117 -3.04 26.83 16.90
N GLU A 118 -2.86 25.76 17.67
CA GLU A 118 -2.86 25.74 19.13
C GLU A 118 -1.44 25.84 19.72
N GLY A 119 -0.41 25.98 18.89
CA GLY A 119 0.98 26.06 19.33
C GLY A 119 1.63 24.71 19.65
N ARG A 120 0.98 23.59 19.32
CA ARG A 120 1.52 22.23 19.51
C ARG A 120 2.37 21.83 18.32
N ARG A 121 3.47 21.12 18.56
CA ARG A 121 4.30 20.57 17.49
C ARG A 121 3.82 19.18 17.09
N TRP A 122 3.72 18.95 15.79
CA TRP A 122 3.43 17.63 15.25
C TRP A 122 4.70 16.78 15.19
N TYR A 123 4.60 15.55 15.69
CA TYR A 123 5.70 14.59 15.73
C TYR A 123 5.35 13.37 14.89
N VAL A 124 6.07 13.20 13.79
CA VAL A 124 5.82 12.13 12.83
C VAL A 124 6.10 10.76 13.44
N ARG A 125 5.16 9.83 13.27
CA ARG A 125 5.26 8.45 13.73
C ARG A 125 5.46 7.47 12.57
N ILE A 126 6.05 6.30 12.87
CA ILE A 126 6.29 5.25 11.87
C ILE A 126 4.98 4.73 11.30
N HIS A 127 3.96 4.52 12.14
CA HIS A 127 2.63 4.14 11.67
C HIS A 127 2.07 5.21 10.73
N GLU A 128 2.15 6.51 11.04
CA GLU A 128 1.71 7.59 10.15
C GLU A 128 2.47 7.60 8.81
N MET A 129 3.78 7.36 8.82
CA MET A 129 4.57 7.23 7.58
C MET A 129 4.13 6.02 6.75
N ARG A 130 3.82 4.88 7.40
CA ARG A 130 3.27 3.69 6.73
C ARG A 130 1.93 4.02 6.09
N LYS A 131 1.04 4.69 6.83
CA LYS A 131 -0.27 5.14 6.36
C LYS A 131 -0.10 6.03 5.12
N TRP A 132 0.69 7.09 5.25
CA TRP A 132 0.94 8.05 4.17
C TRP A 132 1.48 7.40 2.90
N PHE A 133 2.41 6.44 3.02
CA PHE A 133 2.90 5.70 1.86
C PHE A 133 1.78 4.92 1.15
N LEU A 134 0.93 4.22 1.90
CA LEU A 134 -0.19 3.47 1.33
C LEU A 134 -1.17 4.41 0.64
N LEU A 135 -1.47 5.55 1.25
CA LEU A 135 -2.32 6.57 0.65
C LEU A 135 -1.72 7.09 -0.67
N LEU A 136 -0.43 7.46 -0.68
CA LEU A 136 0.22 7.91 -1.91
C LEU A 136 0.25 6.84 -3.01
N LEU A 137 0.55 5.60 -2.66
CA LEU A 137 0.56 4.51 -3.62
C LEU A 137 -0.84 4.33 -4.22
N PHE A 138 -1.87 4.33 -3.38
CA PHE A 138 -3.26 4.31 -3.83
C PHE A 138 -3.59 5.49 -4.75
N TRP A 139 -3.18 6.71 -4.43
CA TRP A 139 -3.41 7.86 -5.31
C TRP A 139 -2.66 7.77 -6.65
N SER A 140 -1.55 7.03 -6.72
CA SER A 140 -0.78 6.90 -7.96
C SER A 140 -1.40 5.94 -8.98
N GLY A 141 -2.21 4.97 -8.56
CA GLY A 141 -2.81 3.99 -9.49
C GLY A 141 -4.18 3.46 -9.08
N ARG A 142 -4.81 4.06 -8.06
CA ARG A 142 -6.13 3.75 -7.54
C ARG A 142 -6.30 2.26 -7.25
N PHE A 143 -7.36 1.67 -7.78
CA PHE A 143 -7.67 0.25 -7.68
C PHE A 143 -6.64 -0.67 -8.35
N ASP A 144 -5.91 -0.21 -9.38
CA ASP A 144 -4.94 -1.05 -10.10
C ASP A 144 -3.70 -1.39 -9.25
N VAL A 145 -3.43 -0.62 -8.19
CA VAL A 145 -2.28 -0.87 -7.30
C VAL A 145 -2.65 -1.64 -6.05
N LEU A 146 -3.92 -2.02 -5.82
CA LEU A 146 -4.34 -2.67 -4.58
C LEU A 146 -3.57 -3.96 -4.27
N ASP A 147 -3.31 -4.80 -5.29
CA ASP A 147 -2.50 -6.00 -5.09
C ASP A 147 -1.04 -5.66 -4.75
N ALA A 148 -0.46 -4.68 -5.44
CA ALA A 148 0.89 -4.20 -5.15
C ALA A 148 0.98 -3.58 -3.74
N MET A 149 -0.04 -2.86 -3.29
CA MET A 149 -0.18 -2.29 -1.95
C MET A 149 -0.26 -3.38 -0.88
N ARG A 150 -1.14 -4.36 -1.06
CA ARG A 150 -1.28 -5.53 -0.19
C ARG A 150 0.07 -6.26 -0.06
N TRP A 151 0.70 -6.53 -1.20
CA TRP A 151 1.99 -7.20 -1.28
C TRP A 151 3.09 -6.42 -0.56
N ILE A 152 3.32 -5.13 -0.89
CA ILE A 152 4.43 -4.33 -0.34
C ILE A 152 4.30 -4.07 1.16
N ALA A 153 3.07 -4.02 1.68
CA ALA A 153 2.76 -3.81 3.08
C ALA A 153 2.69 -5.09 3.91
N GLY A 154 2.79 -6.27 3.27
CA GLY A 154 2.73 -7.56 3.94
C GLY A 154 1.36 -7.85 4.55
N HIS A 155 0.29 -7.35 3.95
CA HIS A 155 -1.08 -7.69 4.34
C HIS A 155 -1.49 -9.01 3.68
N THR A 156 -2.18 -9.86 4.44
CA THR A 156 -2.74 -11.11 3.94
C THR A 156 -4.03 -10.89 3.15
N ASP A 157 -4.70 -9.75 3.31
CA ASP A 157 -6.03 -9.50 2.75
C ASP A 157 -6.16 -8.10 2.14
N ALA A 158 -6.77 -8.02 0.95
CA ALA A 158 -7.09 -6.80 0.22
C ALA A 158 -8.24 -6.03 0.84
N GLU A 159 -9.22 -6.72 1.44
CA GLU A 159 -10.35 -6.08 2.13
C GLU A 159 -9.86 -5.21 3.28
N HIS A 160 -8.87 -5.70 4.04
CA HIS A 160 -8.23 -4.92 5.11
C HIS A 160 -7.52 -3.67 4.59
N VAL A 161 -6.96 -3.70 3.38
CA VAL A 161 -6.31 -2.53 2.76
C VAL A 161 -7.36 -1.53 2.28
N TYR A 162 -8.46 -2.02 1.71
CA TYR A 162 -9.53 -1.18 1.20
C TYR A 162 -10.36 -0.54 2.31
N ALA A 163 -10.79 -1.31 3.31
CA ALA A 163 -11.49 -0.78 4.49
C ALA A 163 -10.63 0.26 5.24
N TYR A 164 -9.32 0.09 5.20
CA TYR A 164 -8.38 1.08 5.73
C TYR A 164 -8.40 2.39 4.93
N ILE A 165 -8.41 2.32 3.59
CA ILE A 165 -8.56 3.49 2.70
C ILE A 165 -9.92 4.14 2.97
N GLU A 166 -10.99 3.35 3.03
CA GLU A 166 -12.35 3.83 3.27
C GLU A 166 -12.47 4.63 4.58
N HIS A 167 -11.89 4.10 5.66
CA HIS A 167 -11.87 4.77 6.96
C HIS A 167 -11.09 6.10 6.96
N GLU A 168 -9.99 6.18 6.20
CA GLU A 168 -9.16 7.41 6.16
C GLU A 168 -9.71 8.45 5.17
N PHE A 169 -10.64 8.07 4.29
CA PHE A 169 -11.30 8.97 3.33
C PHE A 169 -12.84 8.91 3.42
N PRO A 170 -13.45 9.25 4.57
CA PRO A 170 -14.89 9.32 4.66
C PRO A 170 -15.42 10.50 3.81
N GLY A 171 -16.36 10.25 2.90
CA GLY A 171 -17.11 11.31 2.20
C GLY A 171 -17.14 11.19 0.67
N GLU A 172 -17.09 12.34 -0.03
CA GLU A 172 -17.34 12.47 -1.48
C GLU A 172 -16.22 11.91 -2.37
N GLU A 173 -15.01 11.73 -1.84
CA GLU A 173 -13.84 11.31 -2.62
C GLU A 173 -13.90 9.83 -3.06
N LEU A 174 -14.48 8.95 -2.23
CA LEU A 174 -14.59 7.52 -2.54
C LEU A 174 -15.63 7.22 -3.63
N PRO A 175 -16.88 7.73 -3.57
CA PRO A 175 -17.84 7.55 -4.66
C PRO A 175 -17.33 8.08 -6.00
N GLN A 176 -16.64 9.23 -5.99
CA GLN A 176 -16.05 9.78 -7.20
C GLN A 176 -14.95 8.86 -7.76
N LEU A 177 -14.11 8.31 -6.89
CA LEU A 177 -13.07 7.39 -7.27
C LEU A 177 -13.61 6.06 -7.83
N GLU A 178 -14.62 5.49 -7.18
CA GLU A 178 -15.28 4.27 -7.66
C GLU A 178 -15.93 4.50 -9.03
N ALA A 179 -16.53 5.67 -9.26
CA ALA A 179 -17.07 6.05 -10.56
C ALA A 179 -15.96 6.19 -11.61
N GLU A 180 -14.87 6.91 -11.33
CA GLU A 180 -13.72 7.05 -12.24
C GLU A 180 -13.16 5.69 -12.66
N TYR A 181 -13.00 4.76 -11.70
CA TYR A 181 -12.55 3.41 -12.01
C TYR A 181 -13.52 2.64 -12.89
N SER A 182 -14.82 2.77 -12.60
CA SER A 182 -15.88 2.13 -13.36
C SER A 182 -15.93 2.62 -14.81
N ILE A 183 -15.71 3.93 -15.01
CA ILE A 183 -15.62 4.57 -16.33
C ILE A 183 -14.46 3.98 -17.14
N ASP A 184 -13.25 3.88 -16.57
CA ASP A 184 -12.10 3.28 -17.26
C ASP A 184 -12.37 1.80 -17.62
N ARG A 185 -12.99 1.04 -16.72
CA ARG A 185 -13.35 -0.37 -16.98
C ARG A 185 -14.38 -0.52 -18.09
N ILE A 186 -15.42 0.32 -18.12
CA ILE A 186 -16.40 0.39 -19.21
C ILE A 186 -15.71 0.73 -20.54
N TYR A 187 -14.81 1.71 -20.53
CA TYR A 187 -14.07 2.11 -21.72
C TYR A 187 -13.22 0.96 -22.29
N ARG A 188 -12.45 0.26 -21.44
CA ARG A 188 -11.69 -0.93 -21.86
C ARG A 188 -12.61 -2.02 -22.41
N ARG A 189 -13.75 -2.25 -21.77
CA ARG A 189 -14.74 -3.24 -22.19
C ARG A 189 -15.34 -2.94 -23.57
N GLU A 190 -15.65 -1.68 -23.85
CA GLU A 190 -16.10 -1.21 -25.17
C GLU A 190 -15.04 -1.48 -26.25
N GLN A 191 -13.76 -1.24 -25.96
CA GLN A 191 -12.67 -1.52 -26.90
C GLN A 191 -12.50 -3.04 -27.16
N GLU A 192 -12.61 -3.87 -26.13
CA GLU A 192 -12.56 -5.32 -26.27
C GLU A 192 -13.69 -5.87 -27.14
N ARG A 193 -14.94 -5.37 -26.96
CA ARG A 193 -16.08 -5.74 -27.80
C ARG A 193 -15.89 -5.35 -29.26
N LYS A 194 -15.26 -4.19 -29.54
CA LYS A 194 -14.94 -3.75 -30.91
C LYS A 194 -13.96 -4.69 -31.61
N ILE A 195 -12.98 -5.22 -30.88
CA ILE A 195 -11.95 -6.09 -31.44
C ILE A 195 -12.47 -7.53 -31.58
N ASN A 196 -13.25 -8.00 -30.61
CA ASN A 196 -13.79 -9.36 -30.59
C ASN A 196 -15.33 -9.34 -30.53
N ASN A 197 -15.99 -9.52 -31.69
CA ASN A 197 -17.46 -9.68 -31.79
C ASN A 197 -18.03 -10.92 -31.06
N ASN A 198 -17.17 -11.74 -30.45
CA ASN A 198 -17.53 -13.02 -29.85
C ASN A 198 -17.07 -13.13 -28.39
N VAL A 199 -16.96 -12.00 -27.66
CA VAL A 199 -16.75 -12.07 -26.22
C VAL A 199 -18.08 -12.50 -25.58
N PRO A 200 -18.16 -13.67 -24.93
CA PRO A 200 -19.38 -14.06 -24.22
C PRO A 200 -19.71 -13.00 -23.17
N ASN A 201 -21.01 -12.68 -23.03
CA ASN A 201 -21.49 -11.95 -21.85
C ASN A 201 -21.12 -12.78 -20.63
N SER A 202 -20.10 -12.32 -19.91
CA SER A 202 -19.83 -12.86 -18.60
C SER A 202 -20.97 -12.36 -17.71
N LYS A 203 -21.41 -13.17 -16.73
CA LYS A 203 -22.27 -12.66 -15.66
C LYS A 203 -21.42 -11.87 -14.66
N ASP A 204 -20.62 -10.95 -15.17
CA ASP A 204 -19.76 -10.09 -14.37
C ASP A 204 -20.50 -8.80 -14.07
N GLY A 205 -20.27 -8.22 -12.91
CA GLY A 205 -20.95 -7.00 -12.49
C GLY A 205 -20.63 -5.81 -13.40
N ILE A 206 -19.45 -5.79 -14.03
CA ILE A 206 -19.09 -4.78 -15.03
C ILE A 206 -19.96 -4.88 -16.29
N ASP A 207 -20.32 -6.11 -16.72
CA ASP A 207 -21.21 -6.32 -17.87
C ASP A 207 -22.63 -5.83 -17.54
N ALA A 208 -23.08 -6.04 -16.29
CA ALA A 208 -24.37 -5.53 -15.81
C ALA A 208 -24.41 -3.98 -15.75
N LEU A 209 -23.36 -3.35 -15.22
CA LEU A 209 -23.23 -1.89 -15.21
C LEU A 209 -23.20 -1.33 -16.63
N TYR A 210 -22.42 -1.93 -17.52
CA TYR A 210 -22.33 -1.53 -18.92
C TYR A 210 -23.68 -1.65 -19.65
N ASP A 211 -24.42 -2.74 -19.44
CA ASP A 211 -25.76 -2.92 -20.00
C ASP A 211 -26.76 -1.86 -19.50
N ILE A 212 -26.65 -1.40 -18.24
CA ILE A 212 -27.46 -0.30 -17.69
C ILE A 212 -27.15 1.02 -18.40
N VAL A 213 -25.86 1.31 -18.64
CA VAL A 213 -25.45 2.52 -19.38
C VAL A 213 -25.98 2.48 -20.82
N LEU A 214 -25.84 1.35 -21.52
CA LEU A 214 -26.37 1.19 -22.88
C LEU A 214 -27.90 1.38 -22.94
N LYS A 215 -28.63 0.82 -21.96
CA LYS A 215 -30.09 0.98 -21.86
C LYS A 215 -30.50 2.43 -21.61
N HIS A 216 -29.76 3.17 -20.78
CA HIS A 216 -30.07 4.57 -20.48
C HIS A 216 -30.01 5.46 -21.73
N PHE A 217 -28.96 5.29 -22.55
CA PHE A 217 -28.78 6.03 -23.80
C PHE A 217 -29.51 5.41 -25.01
N ASN A 218 -30.15 4.25 -24.83
CA ASN A 218 -30.83 3.49 -25.88
C ASN A 218 -29.94 3.21 -27.11
N VAL A 219 -28.69 2.80 -26.85
CA VAL A 219 -27.68 2.51 -27.88
C VAL A 219 -27.15 1.09 -27.76
N ALA A 220 -26.67 0.53 -28.87
CA ALA A 220 -26.01 -0.77 -28.88
C ALA A 220 -24.50 -0.68 -28.56
N SER A 221 -23.92 0.51 -28.60
CA SER A 221 -22.50 0.80 -28.34
C SER A 221 -22.34 2.28 -27.95
N LEU A 222 -21.37 2.59 -27.09
CA LEU A 222 -21.07 3.95 -26.66
C LEU A 222 -20.25 4.77 -27.68
N THR A 223 -19.93 4.21 -28.85
CA THR A 223 -19.04 4.85 -29.85
C THR A 223 -19.51 6.23 -30.31
N MET A 224 -20.81 6.48 -30.34
CA MET A 224 -21.41 7.75 -30.80
C MET A 224 -21.93 8.62 -29.65
N VAL A 225 -21.77 8.19 -28.39
CA VAL A 225 -22.18 8.96 -27.21
C VAL A 225 -20.96 9.72 -26.69
N PRO A 226 -21.05 11.04 -26.44
CA PRO A 226 -19.95 11.79 -25.85
C PRO A 226 -19.50 11.17 -24.52
N GLU A 227 -18.19 11.04 -24.32
CA GLU A 227 -17.62 10.41 -23.13
C GLU A 227 -18.07 11.07 -21.84
N SER A 228 -18.14 12.41 -21.84
CA SER A 228 -18.63 13.19 -20.71
C SER A 228 -20.04 12.81 -20.28
N GLU A 229 -20.96 12.55 -21.22
CA GLU A 229 -22.38 12.33 -20.90
C GLU A 229 -22.59 10.99 -20.20
N TRP A 230 -21.98 9.92 -20.70
CA TRP A 230 -22.13 8.61 -20.06
C TRP A 230 -21.24 8.46 -18.82
N ALA A 231 -20.09 9.16 -18.75
CA ALA A 231 -19.29 9.25 -17.54
C ALA A 231 -20.04 9.95 -16.40
N ASP A 232 -20.69 11.08 -16.69
CA ASP A 232 -21.54 11.79 -15.73
C ASP A 232 -22.70 10.91 -15.25
N PHE A 233 -23.26 10.09 -16.15
CA PHE A 233 -24.29 9.12 -15.78
C PHE A 233 -23.75 8.04 -14.82
N VAL A 234 -22.59 7.45 -15.08
CA VAL A 234 -21.97 6.46 -14.16
C VAL A 234 -21.68 7.09 -12.79
N LEU A 235 -21.24 8.34 -12.76
CA LEU A 235 -21.03 9.09 -11.53
C LEU A 235 -22.33 9.31 -10.76
N SER A 236 -23.43 9.62 -11.47
CA SER A 236 -24.76 9.72 -10.85
C SER A 236 -25.24 8.38 -10.28
N LEU A 237 -25.04 7.28 -11.00
CA LEU A 237 -25.39 5.93 -10.52
C LEU A 237 -24.64 5.57 -9.24
N ARG A 238 -23.37 5.98 -9.12
CA ARG A 238 -22.58 5.71 -7.93
C ARG A 238 -23.00 6.58 -6.75
N LYS A 239 -23.30 7.87 -6.99
CA LYS A 239 -23.83 8.80 -5.97
C LYS A 239 -25.19 8.36 -5.45
N ASP A 240 -26.03 7.79 -6.31
CA ASP A 240 -27.31 7.20 -5.95
C ASP A 240 -27.18 5.81 -5.29
N GLU A 241 -25.96 5.36 -4.99
CA GLU A 241 -25.66 4.05 -4.39
C GLU A 241 -26.26 2.86 -5.16
N LYS A 242 -26.45 2.99 -6.48
CA LYS A 242 -27.00 1.89 -7.31
C LYS A 242 -25.98 0.79 -7.56
N PHE A 243 -24.71 1.07 -7.33
CA PHE A 243 -23.64 0.08 -7.35
C PHE A 243 -22.49 0.53 -6.44
N HIS A 244 -21.65 -0.41 -6.02
CA HIS A 244 -20.37 -0.14 -5.36
C HIS A 244 -19.30 -1.15 -5.79
N LEU A 245 -18.05 -0.86 -5.45
CA LEU A 245 -16.91 -1.72 -5.74
C LEU A 245 -16.45 -2.49 -4.50
N GLU A 246 -16.29 -3.79 -4.63
CA GLU A 246 -15.73 -4.65 -3.58
C GLU A 246 -14.45 -5.34 -4.06
N PRO A 247 -13.29 -5.07 -3.44
CA PRO A 247 -12.07 -5.79 -3.74
C PRO A 247 -12.02 -7.12 -2.98
N HIS A 248 -11.75 -8.20 -3.71
CA HIS A 248 -11.61 -9.55 -3.16
C HIS A 248 -10.22 -10.12 -3.37
N THR A 249 -9.74 -10.84 -2.36
CA THR A 249 -8.46 -11.54 -2.40
C THR A 249 -8.61 -12.89 -3.13
N VAL A 250 -7.79 -13.14 -4.14
CA VAL A 250 -7.77 -14.41 -4.89
C VAL A 250 -6.68 -15.31 -4.33
N TYR A 251 -7.06 -16.47 -3.79
CA TYR A 251 -6.14 -17.46 -3.23
C TYR A 251 -5.75 -18.53 -4.26
N ALA A 252 -4.55 -19.09 -4.11
CA ALA A 252 -4.10 -20.26 -4.84
C ALA A 252 -4.83 -21.53 -4.38
N GLU A 253 -4.68 -22.63 -5.13
CA GLU A 253 -5.28 -23.93 -4.80
C GLU A 253 -4.92 -24.43 -3.39
N ASN A 254 -3.79 -23.96 -2.83
CA ASN A 254 -3.37 -24.25 -1.46
C ASN A 254 -4.10 -23.42 -0.39
N ASN A 255 -4.99 -22.51 -0.79
CA ASN A 255 -5.81 -21.61 0.04
C ASN A 255 -5.02 -20.74 1.04
N HIS A 256 -3.72 -20.61 0.85
CA HIS A 256 -2.82 -19.87 1.73
C HIS A 256 -2.04 -18.78 1.00
N ASP A 257 -1.65 -19.03 -0.25
CA ASP A 257 -0.94 -18.05 -1.06
C ASP A 257 -1.93 -17.18 -1.82
N VAL A 258 -1.76 -15.87 -1.75
CA VAL A 258 -2.58 -14.93 -2.51
C VAL A 258 -1.97 -14.73 -3.90
N ILE A 259 -2.74 -15.03 -4.94
CA ILE A 259 -2.34 -14.88 -6.35
C ILE A 259 -2.62 -13.47 -6.86
N GLY A 260 -3.63 -12.78 -6.29
CA GLY A 260 -3.92 -11.40 -6.68
C GLY A 260 -5.15 -10.83 -5.99
N VAL A 261 -5.58 -9.67 -6.47
CA VAL A 261 -6.80 -8.99 -6.05
C VAL A 261 -7.68 -8.83 -7.28
N ASN A 262 -8.97 -9.16 -7.13
CA ASN A 262 -9.99 -8.86 -8.13
C ASN A 262 -10.96 -7.82 -7.57
N ILE A 263 -11.63 -7.06 -8.43
CA ILE A 263 -12.62 -6.07 -8.02
C ILE A 263 -13.96 -6.45 -8.63
N SER A 264 -14.93 -6.66 -7.76
CA SER A 264 -16.30 -6.98 -8.13
C SER A 264 -17.14 -5.71 -8.12
N PHE A 265 -17.99 -5.60 -9.15
CA PHE A 265 -19.00 -4.57 -9.26
C PHE A 265 -20.30 -5.15 -8.68
N VAL A 266 -20.71 -4.65 -7.52
CA VAL A 266 -21.92 -5.12 -6.85
C VAL A 266 -23.04 -4.15 -7.19
N MET A 267 -24.07 -4.66 -7.88
CA MET A 267 -25.24 -3.87 -8.25
C MET A 267 -26.30 -3.98 -7.17
N HIS A 268 -26.88 -2.86 -6.76
CA HIS A 268 -28.07 -2.85 -5.92
C HIS A 268 -29.31 -2.88 -6.83
N GLU A 269 -30.13 -3.93 -6.71
CA GLU A 269 -31.42 -3.99 -7.39
C GLU A 269 -32.32 -2.90 -6.82
N THR A 270 -32.70 -1.92 -7.65
CA THR A 270 -33.85 -1.08 -7.39
C THR A 270 -35.11 -1.94 -7.54
N GLU A 271 -35.80 -2.22 -6.44
CA GLU A 271 -37.23 -2.57 -6.47
C GLU A 271 -38.06 -1.46 -7.15
#